data_AF-A0A255ZM24-F1
#
_entry.id   AF-A0A255ZM24-F1
#
_cell.length_a   1.000
_cell.length_b   1.000
_cell.length_c   1.000
_cell.angle_alpha   90.00
_cell.angle_beta   90.00
_cell.angle_gamma   90.00
#
_symmetry.space_group_name_H-M   'P 1'
#
loop_
_entity.id
_entity.type
_entity.pdbx_description
1 polymer ?
#
loop_
_entity_poly.entity_id
_entity_poly.type
_entity_poly.pdbx_seq_one_letter_code
_entity_poly.pdbx_strand_id
1 'polypeptide(L)' 'MPFQKSCKEAAALLVAREDRPLGMGDRIALRLHLLACAACPRFERQLLTMRNSLQQWRNYAESEPNTVGDAKKNKN' A
#
# COMPACT_ATOMS: atom_id res chain seq x y z
N MET A 1 21.30 9.98 -14.58
CA MET A 1 20.36 9.03 -15.21
C MET A 1 18.92 9.56 -15.03
N PRO A 2 18.41 10.39 -15.95
CA PRO A 2 17.18 11.15 -15.73
C PRO A 2 15.99 10.50 -16.46
N PHE A 3 15.40 9.47 -15.88
CA PHE A 3 14.03 9.08 -16.19
C PHE A 3 13.15 9.53 -15.02
N GLN A 4 12.14 10.35 -15.32
CA GLN A 4 11.41 11.32 -14.48
C GLN A 4 10.63 10.79 -13.24
N LYS A 5 11.06 9.71 -12.59
CA LYS A 5 10.65 9.38 -11.23
C LYS A 5 11.90 8.95 -10.46
N SER A 6 12.30 9.72 -9.46
CA SER A 6 13.31 9.31 -8.48
C SER A 6 12.81 8.14 -7.65
N CYS A 7 13.72 7.38 -7.02
CA CYS A 7 13.32 6.28 -6.13
C CYS A 7 12.36 6.76 -5.01
N LYS A 8 12.49 8.02 -4.59
CA LYS A 8 11.58 8.67 -3.64
C LYS A 8 10.16 8.83 -4.20
N GLU A 9 10.03 9.27 -5.44
CA GLU A 9 8.72 9.38 -6.10
C GLU A 9 8.11 8.02 -6.39
N ALA A 10 8.91 7.03 -6.77
CA ALA A 10 8.45 5.65 -6.94
C ALA A 10 7.91 5.08 -5.61
N ALA A 11 8.61 5.32 -4.50
CA ALA A 11 8.16 4.95 -3.17
C ALA A 11 6.86 5.68 -2.77
N ALA A 12 6.76 6.99 -3.05
CA ALA A 12 5.55 7.76 -2.80
C ALA A 12 4.35 7.24 -3.62
N LEU A 13 4.55 6.88 -4.89
CA LEU A 13 3.52 6.24 -5.71
C LEU A 13 3.13 4.85 -5.18
N LEU A 14 4.09 4.05 -4.71
CA LEU A 14 3.81 2.74 -4.11
C LEU A 14 2.90 2.85 -2.88
N VAL A 15 3.17 3.82 -2.01
CA VAL A 15 2.33 4.12 -0.84
C VAL A 15 0.98 4.67 -1.30
N ALA A 16 0.97 5.63 -2.22
CA ALA A 16 -0.26 6.22 -2.74
C ALA A 16 -1.16 5.18 -3.42
N ARG A 17 -0.60 4.13 -4.06
CA ARG A 17 -1.36 3.02 -4.66
C ARG A 17 -2.13 2.21 -3.63
N GLU A 18 -1.60 2.11 -2.42
CA GLU A 18 -2.23 1.35 -1.34
C GLU A 18 -3.40 2.12 -0.73
N ASP A 19 -3.27 3.44 -0.63
CA ASP A 19 -4.29 4.30 -0.04
C ASP A 19 -5.37 4.74 -1.05
N ARG A 20 -4.98 4.94 -2.32
CA ARG A 20 -5.88 5.41 -3.39
C ARG A 20 -5.59 4.76 -4.75
N PRO A 21 -6.59 4.63 -5.63
CA PRO A 21 -6.35 4.16 -6.99
C PRO A 21 -5.44 5.15 -7.74
N LEU A 22 -4.24 4.69 -8.12
CA LEU A 22 -3.36 5.44 -9.02
C LEU A 22 -3.97 5.55 -10.42
N GLY A 23 -3.80 6.72 -11.04
CA GLY A 23 -4.07 6.93 -12.47
C GLY A 23 -3.22 6.02 -13.36
N MET A 24 -3.76 5.67 -14.53
CA MET A 24 -3.16 4.70 -15.47
C MET A 24 -1.70 5.06 -15.83
N GLY A 25 -1.41 6.35 -16.05
CA GLY A 25 -0.08 6.84 -16.42
C GLY A 25 0.98 6.68 -15.33
N ASP A 26 0.65 7.01 -14.08
CA ASP A 26 1.57 6.80 -12.95
C ASP A 26 1.87 5.32 -12.72
N ARG A 27 0.90 4.45 -13.01
CA ARG A 27 1.05 3.00 -12.90
C ARG A 27 2.08 2.45 -13.89
N ILE A 28 2.10 2.99 -15.11
CA ILE A 28 3.08 2.63 -16.16
C ILE A 28 4.46 3.19 -15.80
N ALA A 29 4.54 4.46 -15.41
CA ALA A 29 5.80 5.09 -15.00
C ALA A 29 6.45 4.35 -13.82
N LEU A 30 5.66 3.93 -12.83
CA LEU A 30 6.13 3.15 -11.70
C LEU A 30 6.67 1.77 -12.13
N ARG A 31 5.97 1.06 -13.02
CA ARG A 31 6.44 -0.24 -13.54
C ARG A 31 7.76 -0.11 -14.28
N LEU A 32 7.92 0.90 -15.13
CA LEU A 32 9.17 1.16 -15.83
C LEU A 32 10.32 1.43 -14.85
N HIS A 33 10.06 2.21 -13.79
CA HIS A 33 11.07 2.47 -12.76
C HIS A 33 11.46 1.21 -11.97
N LEU A 34 10.50 0.35 -11.63
CA LEU A 34 10.77 -0.91 -10.94
C LEU A 34 11.60 -1.89 -11.78
N LEU A 35 11.49 -1.84 -13.11
CA LEU A 35 12.34 -2.62 -14.01
C LEU A 35 13.75 -2.04 -14.16
N ALA A 36 13.88 -0.71 -14.10
CA ALA A 36 15.16 -0.01 -14.22
C ALA A 36 15.96 0.04 -12.89
N CYS A 37 15.29 -0.09 -11.74
CA CYS A 37 15.90 0.03 -10.42
C CYS A 37 15.77 -1.27 -9.62
N ALA A 38 16.89 -1.85 -9.18
CA ALA A 38 16.89 -3.07 -8.37
C ALA A 38 16.45 -2.84 -6.90
N ALA A 39 16.55 -1.61 -6.38
CA ALA A 39 16.24 -1.30 -4.98
C ALA A 39 14.71 -1.14 -4.73
N CYS A 40 14.01 -0.49 -5.66
CA CYS A 40 12.57 -0.21 -5.50
C CYS A 40 11.68 -1.46 -5.38
N PRO A 41 11.91 -2.57 -6.11
CA PRO A 41 11.17 -3.82 -5.92
C PRO A 41 11.34 -4.43 -4.52
N ARG A 42 12.49 -4.21 -3.86
CA ARG A 42 12.71 -4.68 -2.47
C ARG A 42 11.83 -3.89 -1.51
N PHE A 43 11.74 -2.57 -1.70
CA PHE A 43 10.86 -1.72 -0.89
C PHE A 43 9.38 -2.09 -1.07
N GLU A 44 8.93 -2.35 -2.30
CA GLU A 44 7.56 -2.81 -2.57
C GLU A 44 7.21 -4.07 -1.77
N ARG A 45 8.11 -5.06 -1.72
CA ARG A 45 7.91 -6.29 -0.92
C ARG A 45 7.82 -6.04 0.57
N GLN A 46 8.62 -5.13 1.12
CA GLN A 46 8.54 -4.75 2.54
C GLN A 46 7.17 -4.15 2.85
N LEU A 47 6.70 -3.26 1.97
CA LEU A 47 5.40 -2.61 2.09
C LEU A 47 4.23 -3.60 1.93
N LEU A 48 4.37 -4.60 1.06
CA LEU A 48 3.44 -5.74 0.94
C LEU A 48 3.43 -6.63 2.19
N THR A 49 4.56 -6.79 2.85
CA THR A 49 4.62 -7.59 4.09
C THR A 49 3.87 -6.87 5.20
N MET A 50 4.14 -5.58 5.41
CA MET A 50 3.46 -4.78 6.44
C MET A 50 1.93 -4.75 6.26
N ARG A 51 1.45 -4.56 5.03
CA ARG A 51 0.00 -4.52 4.77
C ARG A 51 -0.68 -5.88 4.97
N ASN A 52 -0.04 -6.99 4.59
CA ASN A 52 -0.61 -8.32 4.80
C ASN A 52 -0.77 -8.61 6.31
N SER A 53 0.20 -8.21 7.14
CA SER A 53 0.07 -8.36 8.59
C SER A 53 -1.07 -7.52 9.18
N LEU A 54 -1.24 -6.28 8.72
CA LEU A 54 -2.34 -5.40 9.13
C LEU A 54 -3.72 -5.94 8.69
N GLN A 55 -3.81 -6.47 7.47
CA GLN A 55 -5.03 -7.11 6.97
C GLN A 55 -5.37 -8.36 7.77
N GLN A 56 -4.38 -9.19 8.06
CA GLN A 56 -4.56 -10.38 8.89
C GLN A 56 -5.04 -10.02 10.29
N TRP A 57 -4.46 -9.00 10.93
CA TRP A 57 -4.93 -8.51 12.23
C TRP A 57 -6.39 -8.00 12.20
N ARG A 58 -6.78 -7.27 11.15
CA ARG A 58 -8.17 -6.82 10.96
C ARG A 58 -9.13 -8.01 10.85
N ASN A 59 -8.75 -9.04 10.10
CA ASN A 59 -9.55 -10.26 9.96
C ASN A 59 -9.66 -11.04 11.29
N TYR A 60 -8.59 -11.04 12.11
CA TYR A 60 -8.64 -11.61 13.46
C TYR A 60 -9.58 -10.83 14.39
N ALA A 61 -9.56 -9.50 14.32
CA ALA A 61 -10.44 -8.65 15.13
C ALA A 61 -11.93 -8.87 14.84
N GLU A 62 -12.30 -9.29 13.62
CA GLU A 62 -13.68 -9.67 13.29
C GLU A 62 -14.07 -11.09 13.75
N SER A 63 -13.08 -11.97 14.02
CA SER A 63 -13.31 -13.37 14.41
C SER A 63 -13.40 -13.63 15.92
N GLU A 64 -13.11 -12.62 16.75
CA GLU A 64 -13.31 -12.66 18.20
C GLU A 64 -14.68 -12.04 18.57
N PRO A 65 -15.56 -12.72 19.33
CA PRO A 65 -16.74 -12.10 19.90
C PRO A 65 -16.31 -11.11 21.00
N ASN A 66 -16.18 -9.84 20.61
CA ASN A 66 -16.32 -8.63 21.43
C ASN A 66 -16.06 -8.77 22.94
N THR A 67 -14.89 -8.32 23.38
CA THR A 67 -14.84 -7.49 24.58
C THR A 67 -13.90 -6.31 24.35
N VAL A 68 -14.45 -5.10 24.52
CA VAL A 68 -13.81 -3.77 24.51
C VAL A 68 -13.85 -3.00 23.16
N GLY A 69 -15.08 -2.75 22.71
CA GLY A 69 -15.65 -1.41 22.46
C GLY A 69 -14.94 -0.38 21.57
N ASP A 70 -15.58 0.00 20.46
CA ASP A 70 -15.82 1.42 20.17
C ASP A 70 -17.09 1.65 19.33
N ALA A 71 -17.71 2.79 19.54
CA ALA A 71 -19.13 3.02 19.40
C ALA A 71 -19.57 3.61 18.06
N LYS A 72 -20.86 3.38 17.76
CA LYS A 72 -21.75 4.14 16.85
C LYS A 72 -21.61 3.94 15.33
N LYS A 73 -22.66 3.32 14.76
CA LYS A 73 -23.52 4.03 13.78
C LYS A 73 -24.92 3.39 13.68
N ASN A 74 -25.86 3.92 14.46
CA ASN A 74 -27.29 3.84 14.18
C ASN A 74 -27.56 4.61 12.87
N LYS A 75 -28.17 3.97 11.86
CA LYS A 75 -29.20 4.63 11.04
C LYS A 75 -30.09 3.65 10.28
N ASN A 76 -31.33 3.60 10.79
CA ASN A 76 -32.61 3.37 10.13
C ASN A 76 -33.00 1.94 9.74
#